data_AF-A0A9E0SSR3-F1
#
_entry.id   AF-A0A9E0SSR3-F1
#
_cell.length_a   1.000
_cell.length_b   1.000
_cell.length_c   1.000
_cell.angle_alpha   90.00
_cell.angle_beta   90.00
_cell.angle_gamma   90.00
#
_symmetry.space_group_name_H-M   'P 1'
#
loop_
_entity.id
_entity.type
_entity.pdbx_description
1 polymer ?
#
loop_
_entity_poly.entity_id
_entity_poly.type
_entity_poly.pdbx_seq_one_letter_code
_entity_poly.pdbx_strand_id
1 'polypeptide(L)'
;MGPRGDQRPGALEDQDQEPELHARPHLPEQVRPHRRGAEPDAEADEDLDHARRPGHEDRLPRQPRADRYALPHRRQLGPDLRGRPLQGLAAFGPRDAGARRAVAARGLRFGSAVTAVLDAFRLDGRIALVTGSSAGIGHALAQGLAGAGATVVLNGRDQARLAAAATRLREAGAQQVHTACFDVTSSASIAPAIERIEREIGPIDILVNNAGMQRRAPLEQFAESDWHELMRTNLDSVFLVGQAVARHMIGRRRGKIINVCSVQSELGRPNIAPYTASKGAVKMLTKGMAIDWGPHGLQVNGLGPGYFKTELNEALADDEKFNAWLIGRTPSRRWGEVGDLMGAAVFLASDASAFVNGHVLYVDGGVTATL
;
A
#
# COMPACT_ATOMS: atom_id res chain seq x y z
N MET A 1 52.08 -33.40 -48.60
CA MET A 1 53.41 -32.74 -48.71
C MET A 1 53.19 -31.24 -48.56
N GLY A 2 54.05 -30.53 -47.81
CA GLY A 2 54.20 -29.05 -47.90
C GLY A 2 55.13 -28.67 -49.05
N PRO A 3 55.56 -27.39 -49.24
CA PRO A 3 55.93 -26.38 -48.21
C PRO A 3 55.13 -25.04 -48.29
N ARG A 4 55.06 -24.18 -47.25
CA ARG A 4 55.95 -23.03 -46.88
C ARG A 4 56.41 -22.16 -48.07
N GLY A 5 56.33 -20.82 -48.12
CA GLY A 5 55.83 -19.73 -47.25
C GLY A 5 55.78 -18.41 -48.10
N ASP A 6 55.84 -17.16 -47.63
CA ASP A 6 55.81 -16.53 -46.29
C ASP A 6 55.63 -14.98 -46.41
N GLN A 7 55.80 -14.18 -45.34
CA GLN A 7 55.94 -12.70 -45.26
C GLN A 7 54.70 -11.77 -45.38
N ARG A 8 54.40 -11.07 -44.27
CA ARG A 8 53.78 -9.71 -44.19
C ARG A 8 54.93 -8.66 -44.13
N PRO A 9 54.72 -7.33 -44.31
CA PRO A 9 54.00 -6.48 -43.35
C PRO A 9 53.22 -5.27 -43.94
N GLY A 10 52.47 -4.57 -43.09
CA GLY A 10 51.81 -3.30 -43.43
C GLY A 10 50.72 -2.94 -42.42
N ALA A 11 51.06 -2.14 -41.41
CA ALA A 11 50.11 -1.63 -40.43
C ALA A 11 49.61 -0.24 -40.85
N LEU A 12 48.32 0.04 -40.61
CA LEU A 12 47.80 1.39 -40.52
C LEU A 12 46.83 1.44 -39.33
N GLU A 13 47.17 2.31 -38.39
CA GLU A 13 46.32 2.74 -37.28
C GLU A 13 45.34 3.79 -37.82
N ASP A 14 44.08 3.80 -37.37
CA ASP A 14 43.25 5.00 -37.51
C ASP A 14 42.28 5.17 -36.32
N GLN A 15 42.85 5.83 -35.31
CA GLN A 15 42.28 6.80 -34.36
C GLN A 15 40.80 6.68 -33.93
N ASP A 16 40.63 6.42 -32.64
CA ASP A 16 39.42 6.74 -31.88
C ASP A 16 39.10 8.26 -31.93
N GLN A 17 37.83 8.61 -32.11
CA GLN A 17 37.28 9.92 -31.74
C GLN A 17 35.96 9.76 -30.99
N GLU A 18 36.02 9.87 -29.66
CA GLU A 18 34.84 10.13 -28.83
C GLU A 18 34.40 11.59 -28.96
N PRO A 19 33.10 11.89 -29.09
CA PRO A 19 32.60 13.25 -28.93
C PRO A 19 32.19 13.53 -27.48
N GLU A 20 32.98 14.35 -26.77
CA GLU A 20 32.59 14.93 -25.48
C GLU A 20 31.32 15.79 -25.62
N LEU A 21 30.32 15.54 -24.76
CA LEU A 21 29.07 16.32 -24.72
C LEU A 21 28.89 17.02 -23.37
N HIS A 22 29.68 18.06 -23.16
CA HIS A 22 29.44 19.05 -22.10
C HIS A 22 28.42 20.11 -22.55
N ALA A 23 27.15 19.91 -22.22
CA ALA A 23 26.09 20.90 -22.38
C ALA A 23 25.50 21.31 -21.02
N ARG A 24 25.75 22.56 -20.59
CA ARG A 24 25.06 23.18 -19.45
C ARG A 24 23.67 23.67 -19.90
N PRO A 25 22.60 23.52 -19.09
CA PRO A 25 21.28 23.99 -19.47
C PRO A 25 21.16 25.51 -19.37
N HIS A 26 20.77 26.17 -20.46
CA HIS A 26 20.30 27.55 -20.45
C HIS A 26 18.86 27.61 -19.91
N LEU A 27 18.61 28.53 -18.98
CA LEU A 27 17.26 28.87 -18.49
C LEU A 27 16.61 29.90 -19.42
N PRO A 28 15.36 29.71 -19.89
CA PRO A 28 14.61 30.74 -20.58
C PRO A 28 14.03 31.80 -19.63
N GLU A 29 13.83 32.99 -20.17
CA GLU A 29 13.56 34.25 -19.46
C GLU A 29 12.12 34.40 -18.92
N GLN A 30 11.95 35.30 -17.95
CA GLN A 30 10.66 35.56 -17.29
C GLN A 30 9.73 36.43 -18.14
N VAL A 31 8.53 35.93 -18.46
CA VAL A 31 7.46 36.74 -19.06
C VAL A 31 6.60 37.38 -17.94
N ARG A 32 6.54 38.70 -17.88
CA ARG A 32 5.65 39.47 -16.99
C ARG A 32 4.24 39.64 -17.60
N PRO A 33 3.18 39.76 -16.78
CA PRO A 33 1.80 39.73 -17.28
C PRO A 33 1.31 41.10 -17.81
N HIS A 34 0.46 41.08 -18.84
CA HIS A 34 -0.31 42.24 -19.27
C HIS A 34 -1.56 42.44 -18.40
N ARG A 35 -1.77 43.68 -17.93
CA ARG A 35 -3.04 44.17 -17.38
C ARG A 35 -3.83 44.97 -18.42
N ARG A 36 -5.14 44.70 -18.50
CA ARG A 36 -6.31 45.55 -18.85
C ARG A 36 -7.52 44.60 -18.86
N GLY A 37 -8.67 44.87 -18.25
CA GLY A 37 -9.13 46.01 -17.46
C GLY A 37 -10.62 46.25 -17.74
N ALA A 38 -11.51 45.84 -16.83
CA ALA A 38 -12.95 46.13 -16.87
C ALA A 38 -13.60 45.90 -15.49
N GLU A 39 -14.17 46.96 -14.94
CA GLU A 39 -15.12 47.10 -13.81
C GLU A 39 -15.90 48.41 -14.14
N PRO A 40 -17.09 48.70 -13.58
CA PRO A 40 -17.55 48.31 -12.23
C PRO A 40 -19.02 47.84 -12.14
N ASP A 41 -19.43 47.50 -10.91
CA ASP A 41 -20.67 47.85 -10.19
C ASP A 41 -20.61 47.01 -8.89
N ALA A 42 -20.73 47.45 -7.64
CA ALA A 42 -21.24 48.63 -6.91
C ALA A 42 -22.09 48.06 -5.72
N GLU A 43 -22.20 48.83 -4.62
CA GLU A 43 -22.87 48.47 -3.34
C GLU A 43 -22.16 47.40 -2.45
N ALA A 44 -22.15 47.50 -1.12
CA ALA A 44 -22.20 48.64 -0.19
C ALA A 44 -21.84 48.11 1.23
N ASP A 45 -20.99 48.81 1.98
CA ASP A 45 -21.24 49.16 3.40
C ASP A 45 -20.14 50.10 3.92
N GLU A 46 -20.53 51.12 4.68
CA GLU A 46 -19.65 52.13 5.28
C GLU A 46 -19.41 51.87 6.79
N ASP A 47 -18.76 52.84 7.43
CA ASP A 47 -18.54 53.00 8.88
C ASP A 47 -17.43 52.16 9.57
N LEU A 48 -16.50 52.76 10.34
CA LEU A 48 -16.26 54.19 10.60
C LEU A 48 -14.79 54.43 11.00
N ASP A 49 -14.24 55.57 10.58
CA ASP A 49 -12.92 56.10 10.99
C ASP A 49 -12.91 56.48 12.48
N HIS A 50 -11.79 56.29 13.18
CA HIS A 50 -11.32 57.24 14.20
C HIS A 50 -9.80 57.20 14.43
N ALA A 51 -9.16 58.29 14.00
CA ALA A 51 -7.73 58.54 13.91
C ALA A 51 -6.89 58.56 15.23
N ARG A 52 -5.56 58.67 14.99
CA ARG A 52 -4.45 59.23 15.83
C ARG A 52 -3.49 58.24 16.53
N ARG A 53 -2.28 58.14 15.95
CA ARG A 53 -0.99 57.97 16.69
C ARG A 53 -0.52 59.38 17.15
N PRO A 54 0.31 59.54 18.21
CA PRO A 54 1.76 59.21 18.15
C PRO A 54 2.35 58.63 19.45
N GLY A 55 3.56 58.07 19.38
CA GLY A 55 4.33 57.66 20.58
C GLY A 55 5.39 56.61 20.26
N HIS A 56 6.67 56.99 20.31
CA HIS A 56 7.81 56.13 20.04
C HIS A 56 8.46 55.74 21.38
N GLU A 57 8.62 54.46 21.69
CA GLU A 57 9.59 54.03 22.72
C GLU A 57 10.07 52.59 22.47
N ASP A 58 11.38 52.42 22.33
CA ASP A 58 12.04 51.12 22.17
C ASP A 58 12.05 50.33 23.48
N ARG A 59 11.70 49.03 23.42
CA ARG A 59 12.13 48.03 24.43
C ARG A 59 12.03 46.60 23.90
N LEU A 60 13.17 46.05 23.47
CA LEU A 60 13.34 44.62 23.20
C LEU A 60 13.22 43.79 24.49
N PRO A 61 12.41 42.72 24.53
CA PRO A 61 12.48 41.74 25.61
C PRO A 61 13.71 40.83 25.44
N ARG A 62 14.45 40.64 26.52
CA ARG A 62 15.73 39.89 26.55
C ARG A 62 15.50 38.38 26.49
N GLN A 63 16.34 37.68 25.71
CA GLN A 63 16.45 36.21 25.78
C GLN A 63 17.04 35.74 27.13
N PRO A 64 16.50 34.69 27.76
CA PRO A 64 17.22 33.92 28.78
C PRO A 64 18.36 33.12 28.16
N ARG A 65 19.46 32.96 28.91
CA ARG A 65 20.69 32.30 28.45
C ARG A 65 20.56 30.77 28.43
N ALA A 66 21.34 30.13 27.56
CA ALA A 66 21.53 28.68 27.57
C ALA A 66 22.41 28.26 28.76
N ASP A 67 21.89 27.36 29.60
CA ASP A 67 22.67 26.69 30.64
C ASP A 67 23.11 25.27 30.22
N ARG A 68 24.24 24.86 30.77
CA ARG A 68 25.06 23.75 30.27
C ARG A 68 24.54 22.38 30.72
N TYR A 69 24.51 21.42 29.80
CA TYR A 69 24.37 20.00 30.17
C TYR A 69 25.59 19.53 30.95
N ALA A 70 25.39 19.16 32.22
CA ALA A 70 26.37 18.46 33.05
C ALA A 70 25.88 17.03 33.34
N LEU A 71 26.71 16.04 33.05
CA LEU A 71 26.44 14.61 33.31
C LEU A 71 26.63 14.27 34.80
N PRO A 72 25.71 13.55 35.45
CA PRO A 72 25.95 13.00 36.78
C PRO A 72 26.71 11.66 36.73
N HIS A 73 27.64 11.49 37.67
CA HIS A 73 28.57 10.36 37.75
C HIS A 73 27.94 9.02 38.20
N ARG A 74 28.63 7.92 37.85
CA ARG A 74 28.52 6.59 38.47
C ARG A 74 28.33 6.67 40.00
N ARG A 75 27.43 5.85 40.54
CA ARG A 75 27.48 5.39 41.95
C ARG A 75 27.71 3.88 42.01
N GLN A 76 28.52 3.48 42.99
CA GLN A 76 28.90 2.09 43.25
C GLN A 76 27.76 1.32 43.94
N LEU A 77 27.72 0.00 43.73
CA LEU A 77 26.87 -0.93 44.47
C LEU A 77 27.56 -1.38 45.76
N GLY A 78 26.79 -1.47 46.85
CA GLY A 78 27.16 -2.09 48.13
C GLY A 78 25.95 -2.89 48.68
N PRO A 79 26.16 -3.96 49.48
CA PRO A 79 25.17 -5.04 49.56
C PRO A 79 24.33 -5.11 50.86
N ASP A 80 23.28 -5.95 50.76
CA ASP A 80 22.54 -6.66 51.81
C ASP A 80 21.69 -5.85 52.82
N LEU A 81 20.36 -5.92 52.65
CA LEU A 81 19.39 -5.84 53.75
C LEU A 81 18.32 -6.93 53.59
N ARG A 82 18.49 -8.01 54.33
CA ARG A 82 17.50 -9.09 54.48
C ARG A 82 16.32 -8.68 55.36
N GLY A 83 15.11 -8.84 54.80
CA GLY A 83 13.93 -9.32 55.54
C GLY A 83 12.94 -8.29 56.09
N ARG A 84 11.76 -8.19 55.44
CA ARG A 84 10.46 -8.68 55.99
C ARG A 84 9.34 -8.58 54.91
N PRO A 85 8.23 -9.33 55.05
CA PRO A 85 7.42 -9.73 53.89
C PRO A 85 6.29 -8.77 53.53
N LEU A 86 5.99 -8.69 52.24
CA LEU A 86 4.75 -8.07 51.73
C LEU A 86 3.61 -9.10 51.79
N GLN A 87 2.58 -8.79 52.57
CA GLN A 87 1.28 -9.47 52.48
C GLN A 87 0.41 -8.77 51.43
N GLY A 88 -0.38 -9.53 50.66
CA GLY A 88 -1.46 -8.95 49.84
C GLY A 88 -1.34 -9.14 48.32
N LEU A 89 -1.14 -10.38 47.83
CA LEU A 89 -1.70 -10.76 46.53
C LEU A 89 -2.81 -11.81 46.76
N ALA A 90 -3.99 -11.58 46.18
CA ALA A 90 -5.14 -12.46 46.32
C ALA A 90 -4.91 -13.81 45.61
N ALA A 91 -5.53 -14.85 46.15
CA ALA A 91 -5.21 -16.23 45.82
C ALA A 91 -5.73 -16.69 44.44
N PHE A 92 -4.83 -17.30 43.66
CA PHE A 92 -5.20 -18.38 42.75
C PHE A 92 -4.87 -19.71 43.43
N GLY A 93 -5.90 -20.41 43.90
CA GLY A 93 -5.75 -21.73 44.52
C GLY A 93 -5.43 -22.82 43.49
N PRO A 94 -4.81 -23.94 43.89
CA PRO A 94 -4.46 -25.03 42.98
C PRO A 94 -5.71 -25.82 42.59
N ARG A 95 -5.94 -26.02 41.28
CA ARG A 95 -6.85 -27.05 40.78
C ARG A 95 -6.24 -27.84 39.62
N ASP A 96 -6.35 -29.15 39.77
CA ASP A 96 -6.31 -30.19 38.74
C ASP A 96 -5.01 -30.41 37.96
N ALA A 97 -4.08 -31.08 38.63
CA ALA A 97 -3.16 -32.01 37.99
C ALA A 97 -3.96 -33.18 37.35
N GLY A 98 -4.57 -32.97 36.18
CA GLY A 98 -5.56 -33.90 35.65
C GLY A 98 -5.75 -33.93 34.12
N ALA A 99 -4.87 -33.33 33.32
CA ALA A 99 -5.00 -33.36 31.86
C ALA A 99 -3.65 -33.34 31.12
N ARG A 100 -2.90 -34.45 31.16
CA ARG A 100 -1.89 -34.73 30.11
C ARG A 100 -2.62 -35.03 28.80
N ARG A 101 -3.12 -33.99 28.11
CA ARG A 101 -3.55 -34.12 26.73
C ARG A 101 -2.34 -34.57 25.92
N ALA A 102 -2.37 -35.82 25.48
CA ALA A 102 -1.48 -36.27 24.43
C ALA A 102 -1.69 -35.33 23.24
N VAL A 103 -0.65 -34.55 22.90
CA VAL A 103 -0.53 -34.00 21.56
C VAL A 103 -0.32 -35.22 20.68
N ALA A 104 -1.44 -35.79 20.22
CA ALA A 104 -1.40 -36.86 19.24
C ALA A 104 -0.69 -36.28 18.02
N ALA A 105 0.55 -36.70 17.82
CA ALA A 105 1.27 -36.44 16.60
C ALA A 105 0.40 -37.02 15.48
N ARG A 106 -0.34 -36.15 14.79
CA ARG A 106 -0.87 -36.43 13.46
C ARG A 106 0.36 -36.55 12.58
N GLY A 107 0.98 -37.74 12.62
CA GLY A 107 2.08 -38.06 11.74
C GLY A 107 1.64 -37.77 10.32
N LEU A 108 2.53 -37.17 9.52
CA LEU A 108 2.28 -36.96 8.11
C LEU A 108 2.11 -38.33 7.44
N ARG A 109 0.87 -38.82 7.42
CA ARG A 109 0.40 -39.67 6.35
C ARG A 109 0.40 -38.77 5.12
N PHE A 110 1.52 -38.76 4.40
CA PHE A 110 1.55 -38.39 3.00
C PHE A 110 0.58 -39.35 2.30
N GLY A 111 -0.69 -38.95 2.20
CA GLY A 111 -1.72 -39.72 1.54
C GLY A 111 -1.29 -39.92 0.08
N SER A 112 -1.45 -41.14 -0.44
CA SER A 112 -0.97 -41.50 -1.79
C SER A 112 -1.76 -40.84 -2.93
N ALA A 113 -2.61 -39.86 -2.64
CA ALA A 113 -3.21 -38.99 -3.63
C ALA A 113 -2.23 -37.84 -3.90
N VAL A 114 -1.74 -37.74 -5.13
CA VAL A 114 -1.08 -36.51 -5.61
C VAL A 114 -2.14 -35.42 -5.55
N THR A 115 -2.10 -34.59 -4.50
CA THR A 115 -2.89 -33.35 -4.48
C THR A 115 -2.38 -32.50 -5.63
N ALA A 116 -3.22 -32.25 -6.63
CA ALA A 116 -2.82 -31.39 -7.73
C ALA A 116 -2.57 -30.00 -7.13
N VAL A 117 -1.33 -29.52 -7.19
CA VAL A 117 -0.96 -28.23 -6.57
C VAL A 117 -1.82 -27.08 -7.10
N LEU A 118 -2.31 -27.21 -8.34
CA LEU A 118 -3.27 -26.31 -8.96
C LEU A 118 -4.64 -26.24 -8.25
N ASP A 119 -5.12 -27.34 -7.65
CA ASP A 119 -6.38 -27.33 -6.89
C ASP A 119 -6.28 -26.43 -5.66
N ALA A 120 -5.09 -26.28 -5.07
CA ALA A 120 -4.86 -25.41 -3.93
C ALA A 120 -5.01 -23.91 -4.27
N PHE A 121 -5.05 -23.54 -5.56
CA PHE A 121 -5.33 -22.18 -6.03
C PHE A 121 -6.82 -21.89 -6.25
N ARG A 122 -7.68 -22.91 -6.18
CA ARG A 122 -9.12 -22.77 -6.41
C ARG A 122 -9.83 -22.01 -5.28
N LEU A 123 -10.75 -21.15 -5.68
CA LEU A 123 -11.52 -20.26 -4.80
C LEU A 123 -13.03 -20.56 -4.81
N ASP A 124 -13.46 -21.70 -5.37
CA ASP A 124 -14.87 -22.10 -5.40
C ASP A 124 -15.51 -22.02 -4.01
N GLY A 125 -16.67 -21.36 -3.94
CA GLY A 125 -17.42 -21.19 -2.70
C GLY A 125 -16.83 -20.19 -1.69
N ARG A 126 -15.70 -19.52 -2.00
CA ARG A 126 -15.18 -18.40 -1.21
C ARG A 126 -15.78 -17.08 -1.71
N ILE A 127 -16.14 -16.19 -0.79
CA ILE A 127 -16.59 -14.83 -1.13
C ILE A 127 -15.44 -13.84 -0.93
N ALA A 128 -15.19 -13.01 -1.95
CA ALA A 128 -14.13 -12.02 -1.98
C ALA A 128 -14.66 -10.59 -2.10
N LEU A 129 -14.44 -9.77 -1.08
CA LEU A 129 -14.68 -8.33 -1.12
C LEU A 129 -13.44 -7.61 -1.65
N VAL A 130 -13.58 -6.82 -2.72
CA VAL A 130 -12.48 -6.01 -3.29
C VAL A 130 -12.85 -4.54 -3.21
N THR A 131 -12.09 -3.75 -2.44
CA THR A 131 -12.38 -2.31 -2.27
C THR A 131 -11.88 -1.48 -3.45
N GLY A 132 -12.65 -0.48 -3.89
CA GLY A 132 -12.28 0.38 -5.02
C GLY A 132 -12.11 -0.38 -6.35
N SER A 133 -13.03 -1.30 -6.66
CA SER A 133 -12.92 -2.28 -7.76
C SER A 133 -13.79 -1.97 -8.99
N SER A 134 -14.26 -0.73 -9.14
CA SER A 134 -15.03 -0.29 -10.31
C SER A 134 -14.17 -0.09 -11.58
N ALA A 135 -12.85 0.08 -11.43
CA ALA A 135 -11.90 0.27 -12.53
C ALA A 135 -10.47 -0.16 -12.12
N GLY A 136 -9.53 -0.09 -13.07
CA GLY A 136 -8.10 -0.26 -12.83
C GLY A 136 -7.70 -1.57 -12.15
N ILE A 137 -6.70 -1.51 -11.26
CA ILE A 137 -6.14 -2.67 -10.55
C ILE A 137 -7.23 -3.43 -9.80
N GLY A 138 -8.06 -2.76 -8.99
CA GLY A 138 -9.11 -3.43 -8.20
C GLY A 138 -10.10 -4.22 -9.05
N HIS A 139 -10.45 -3.73 -10.24
CA HIS A 139 -11.29 -4.46 -11.18
C HIS A 139 -10.59 -5.72 -11.72
N ALA A 140 -9.31 -5.61 -12.09
CA ALA A 140 -8.51 -6.75 -12.55
C ALA A 140 -8.28 -7.79 -11.45
N LEU A 141 -8.05 -7.37 -10.20
CA LEU A 141 -7.95 -8.29 -9.06
C LEU A 141 -9.26 -9.06 -8.85
N ALA A 142 -10.41 -8.37 -8.92
CA ALA A 142 -11.72 -9.02 -8.85
C ALA A 142 -11.94 -9.99 -10.03
N GLN A 143 -11.52 -9.63 -11.25
CA GLN A 143 -11.57 -10.52 -12.41
C GLN A 143 -10.74 -11.80 -12.20
N GLY A 144 -9.51 -11.67 -11.69
CA GLY A 144 -8.64 -12.81 -11.39
C GLY A 144 -9.22 -13.75 -10.32
N LEU A 145 -9.77 -13.18 -9.25
CA LEU A 145 -10.41 -13.97 -8.17
C LEU A 145 -11.68 -14.69 -8.68
N ALA A 146 -12.50 -14.01 -9.48
CA ALA A 146 -13.68 -14.63 -10.11
C ALA A 146 -13.31 -15.74 -11.10
N GLY A 147 -12.24 -15.55 -11.89
CA GLY A 147 -11.70 -16.56 -12.80
C GLY A 147 -11.15 -17.80 -12.08
N ALA A 148 -10.76 -17.67 -10.80
CA ALA A 148 -10.37 -18.78 -9.93
C ALA A 148 -11.56 -19.40 -9.15
N GLY A 149 -12.80 -18.97 -9.40
CA GLY A 149 -14.02 -19.54 -8.82
C GLY A 149 -14.63 -18.76 -7.64
N ALA A 150 -14.06 -17.63 -7.23
CA ALA A 150 -14.59 -16.84 -6.12
C ALA A 150 -15.90 -16.10 -6.51
N THR A 151 -16.82 -16.01 -5.57
CA THR A 151 -17.93 -15.05 -5.62
C THR A 151 -17.38 -13.67 -5.26
N VAL A 152 -17.45 -12.70 -6.18
CA VAL A 152 -16.82 -11.38 -5.98
C VAL A 152 -17.84 -10.31 -5.61
N VAL A 153 -17.53 -9.54 -4.57
CA VAL A 153 -18.27 -8.35 -4.16
C VAL A 153 -17.42 -7.13 -4.51
N LEU A 154 -17.87 -6.39 -5.52
CA LEU A 154 -17.22 -5.14 -5.94
C LEU A 154 -17.60 -4.01 -4.99
N ASN A 155 -16.65 -3.17 -4.59
CA ASN A 155 -16.92 -1.96 -3.81
C ASN A 155 -16.45 -0.67 -4.53
N GLY A 156 -17.21 0.40 -4.31
CA GLY A 156 -16.92 1.77 -4.72
C GLY A 156 -17.93 2.73 -4.10
N ARG A 157 -17.81 4.02 -4.43
CA ARG A 157 -18.73 5.09 -3.94
C ARG A 157 -19.77 5.52 -4.97
N ASP A 158 -19.55 5.18 -6.24
CA ASP A 158 -20.43 5.47 -7.36
C ASP A 158 -21.16 4.19 -7.77
N GLN A 159 -22.47 4.16 -7.56
CA GLN A 159 -23.29 2.99 -7.83
C GLN A 159 -23.40 2.66 -9.33
N ALA A 160 -23.40 3.66 -10.21
CA ALA A 160 -23.52 3.46 -11.65
C ALA A 160 -22.22 2.87 -12.23
N ARG A 161 -21.06 3.43 -11.85
CA ARG A 161 -19.75 2.86 -12.23
C ARG A 161 -19.56 1.45 -11.67
N LEU A 162 -20.05 1.18 -10.47
CA LEU A 162 -19.95 -0.14 -9.84
C LEU A 162 -20.86 -1.18 -10.52
N ALA A 163 -22.07 -0.77 -10.94
CA ALA A 163 -22.96 -1.61 -11.74
C ALA A 163 -22.36 -1.93 -13.13
N ALA A 164 -21.82 -0.92 -13.82
CA ALA A 164 -21.14 -1.11 -15.11
C ALA A 164 -19.91 -2.04 -14.99
N ALA A 165 -19.13 -1.91 -13.91
CA ALA A 165 -18.03 -2.83 -13.60
C ALA A 165 -18.53 -4.27 -13.36
N ALA A 166 -19.64 -4.44 -12.64
CA ALA A 166 -20.22 -5.76 -12.42
C ALA A 166 -20.72 -6.41 -13.71
N THR A 167 -21.32 -5.62 -14.62
CA THR A 167 -21.72 -6.09 -15.96
C THR A 167 -20.52 -6.58 -16.77
N ARG A 168 -19.43 -5.79 -16.86
CA ARG A 168 -18.21 -6.19 -17.58
C ARG A 168 -17.59 -7.50 -17.07
N LEU A 169 -17.61 -7.75 -15.75
CA LEU A 169 -17.12 -9.03 -15.22
C LEU A 169 -18.02 -10.21 -15.62
N ARG A 170 -19.35 -10.03 -15.61
CA ARG A 170 -20.30 -11.08 -16.03
C ARG A 170 -20.17 -11.38 -17.53
N GLU A 171 -20.01 -10.35 -18.36
CA GLU A 171 -19.73 -10.48 -19.80
C GLU A 171 -18.40 -11.22 -20.05
N ALA A 172 -17.39 -10.99 -19.20
CA ALA A 172 -16.13 -11.74 -19.19
C ALA A 172 -16.23 -13.16 -18.56
N GLY A 173 -17.44 -13.65 -18.27
CA GLY A 173 -17.71 -15.03 -17.82
C GLY A 173 -17.82 -15.22 -16.30
N ALA A 174 -17.65 -14.18 -15.48
CA ALA A 174 -17.77 -14.30 -14.03
C ALA A 174 -19.22 -14.60 -13.60
N GLN A 175 -19.45 -15.77 -13.01
CA GLN A 175 -20.79 -16.26 -12.68
C GLN A 175 -21.45 -15.53 -11.51
N GLN A 176 -20.68 -15.24 -10.45
CA GLN A 176 -21.21 -14.70 -9.19
C GLN A 176 -20.54 -13.35 -8.87
N VAL A 177 -21.22 -12.26 -9.24
CA VAL A 177 -20.74 -10.88 -9.07
C VAL A 177 -21.81 -10.06 -8.36
N HIS A 178 -21.44 -9.46 -7.22
CA HIS A 178 -22.26 -8.57 -6.42
C HIS A 178 -21.62 -7.18 -6.30
N THR A 179 -22.38 -6.20 -5.81
CA THR A 179 -21.91 -4.82 -5.63
C THR A 179 -22.28 -4.30 -4.24
N ALA A 180 -21.33 -3.67 -3.55
CA ALA A 180 -21.53 -3.01 -2.26
C ALA A 180 -21.03 -1.56 -2.34
N CYS A 181 -21.97 -0.64 -2.57
CA CYS A 181 -21.67 0.79 -2.55
C CYS A 181 -21.52 1.28 -1.10
N PHE A 182 -20.33 1.76 -0.72
CA PHE A 182 -20.04 2.39 0.57
C PHE A 182 -18.67 3.11 0.53
N ASP A 183 -18.51 4.17 1.32
CA ASP A 183 -17.20 4.81 1.50
C ASP A 183 -16.35 4.00 2.51
N VAL A 184 -15.13 3.67 2.09
CA VAL A 184 -14.12 2.96 2.89
C VAL A 184 -13.40 3.89 3.88
N THR A 185 -13.61 5.20 3.80
CA THR A 185 -13.04 6.17 4.76
C THR A 185 -13.98 6.54 5.90
N SER A 186 -15.20 5.97 5.95
CA SER A 186 -16.22 6.30 6.95
C SER A 186 -16.66 5.06 7.71
N SER A 187 -16.28 4.98 8.99
CA SER A 187 -16.69 3.90 9.90
C SER A 187 -18.21 3.68 9.94
N ALA A 188 -18.99 4.76 9.79
CA ALA A 188 -20.44 4.74 9.77
C ALA A 188 -21.04 4.03 8.54
N SER A 189 -20.36 4.05 7.38
CA SER A 189 -20.79 3.28 6.20
C SER A 189 -20.19 1.87 6.13
N ILE A 190 -19.02 1.64 6.74
CA ILE A 190 -18.33 0.35 6.68
C ILE A 190 -19.08 -0.73 7.46
N ALA A 191 -19.35 -0.54 8.75
CA ALA A 191 -19.92 -1.62 9.57
C ALA A 191 -21.28 -2.14 9.05
N PRO A 192 -22.27 -1.28 8.74
CA PRO A 192 -23.54 -1.74 8.16
C PRO A 192 -23.39 -2.40 6.78
N ALA A 193 -22.37 -2.01 6.00
CA ALA A 193 -22.10 -2.62 4.70
C ALA A 193 -21.48 -4.02 4.83
N ILE A 194 -20.53 -4.22 5.75
CA ILE A 194 -19.93 -5.52 6.03
C ILE A 194 -20.98 -6.48 6.61
N GLU A 195 -21.76 -6.05 7.60
CA GLU A 195 -22.86 -6.85 8.17
C GLU A 195 -23.89 -7.26 7.11
N ARG A 196 -24.20 -6.36 6.17
CA ARG A 196 -25.11 -6.64 5.06
C ARG A 196 -24.54 -7.68 4.09
N ILE A 197 -23.26 -7.58 3.72
CA ILE A 197 -22.60 -8.58 2.87
C ILE A 197 -22.61 -9.95 3.57
N GLU A 198 -22.16 -10.00 4.83
CA GLU A 198 -22.09 -11.22 5.64
C GLU A 198 -23.45 -11.93 5.79
N ARG A 199 -24.54 -11.15 5.86
CA ARG A 199 -25.91 -11.66 6.01
C ARG A 199 -26.59 -12.05 4.69
N GLU A 200 -26.45 -11.24 3.65
CA GLU A 200 -27.27 -11.35 2.41
C GLU A 200 -26.53 -12.02 1.24
N ILE A 201 -25.19 -11.99 1.24
CA ILE A 201 -24.35 -12.64 0.23
C ILE A 201 -23.65 -13.86 0.85
N GLY A 202 -23.11 -13.70 2.06
CA GLY A 202 -22.47 -14.77 2.83
C GLY A 202 -21.12 -14.35 3.43
N PRO A 203 -20.43 -15.28 4.09
CA PRO A 203 -19.22 -14.99 4.86
C PRO A 203 -18.08 -14.50 3.96
N ILE A 204 -17.50 -13.34 4.27
CA ILE A 204 -16.34 -12.81 3.56
C ILE A 204 -15.12 -13.67 3.96
N ASP A 205 -14.62 -14.47 3.02
CA ASP A 205 -13.44 -15.32 3.17
C ASP A 205 -12.17 -14.60 2.71
N ILE A 206 -12.29 -13.67 1.76
CA ILE A 206 -11.19 -12.90 1.18
C ILE A 206 -11.54 -11.41 1.24
N LEU A 207 -10.64 -10.60 1.79
CA LEU A 207 -10.66 -9.14 1.68
C LEU A 207 -9.46 -8.68 0.86
N VAL A 208 -9.70 -7.87 -0.17
CA VAL A 208 -8.65 -7.14 -0.89
C VAL A 208 -8.83 -5.64 -0.61
N ASN A 209 -7.96 -5.10 0.24
CA ASN A 209 -7.85 -3.67 0.50
C ASN A 209 -7.07 -3.01 -0.64
N ASN A 210 -7.78 -2.70 -1.73
CA ASN A 210 -7.23 -2.07 -2.94
C ASN A 210 -7.52 -0.56 -3.02
N ALA A 211 -8.61 -0.08 -2.42
CA ALA A 211 -8.99 1.33 -2.47
C ALA A 211 -7.83 2.25 -2.03
N GLY A 212 -7.60 3.30 -2.81
CA GLY A 212 -6.46 4.18 -2.64
C GLY A 212 -6.47 5.31 -3.67
N MET A 213 -5.66 6.33 -3.42
CA MET A 213 -5.43 7.47 -4.32
C MET A 213 -3.96 7.88 -4.34
N GLN A 214 -3.65 8.80 -5.27
CA GLN A 214 -2.33 9.38 -5.46
C GLN A 214 -2.48 10.90 -5.62
N ARG A 215 -1.61 11.66 -4.97
CA ARG A 215 -1.48 13.13 -5.09
C ARG A 215 0.00 13.45 -5.27
N ARG A 216 0.34 14.34 -6.21
CA ARG A 216 1.73 14.59 -6.62
C ARG A 216 2.05 16.08 -6.49
N ALA A 217 2.98 16.44 -5.61
CA ALA A 217 3.50 17.80 -5.43
C ALA A 217 4.89 17.73 -4.77
N PRO A 218 5.76 18.74 -4.96
CA PRO A 218 6.95 18.94 -4.13
C PRO A 218 6.58 18.92 -2.65
N LEU A 219 7.43 18.34 -1.79
CA LEU A 219 7.05 18.05 -0.40
C LEU A 219 6.80 19.32 0.42
N GLU A 220 7.60 20.35 0.18
CA GLU A 220 7.49 21.67 0.80
C GLU A 220 6.30 22.49 0.29
N GLN A 221 5.58 22.00 -0.73
CA GLN A 221 4.37 22.59 -1.32
C GLN A 221 3.14 21.68 -1.17
N PHE A 222 3.27 20.55 -0.46
CA PHE A 222 2.21 19.56 -0.36
C PHE A 222 1.12 20.03 0.60
N ALA A 223 -0.10 20.23 0.10
CA ALA A 223 -1.21 20.74 0.90
C ALA A 223 -1.59 19.78 2.04
N GLU A 224 -1.83 20.32 3.24
CA GLU A 224 -2.20 19.53 4.41
C GLU A 224 -3.53 18.76 4.19
N SER A 225 -4.47 19.36 3.47
CA SER A 225 -5.72 18.72 3.06
C SER A 225 -5.50 17.46 2.22
N ASP A 226 -4.57 17.52 1.27
CA ASP A 226 -4.21 16.41 0.38
C ASP A 226 -3.47 15.32 1.15
N TRP A 227 -2.68 15.69 2.16
CA TRP A 227 -2.04 14.72 3.08
C TRP A 227 -3.10 13.94 3.85
N HIS A 228 -4.05 14.64 4.48
CA HIS A 228 -5.10 14.01 5.29
C HIS A 228 -6.05 13.17 4.44
N GLU A 229 -6.44 13.63 3.24
CA GLU A 229 -7.26 12.84 2.32
C GLU A 229 -6.51 11.56 1.88
N LEU A 230 -5.25 11.69 1.47
CA LEU A 230 -4.42 10.56 1.05
C LEU A 230 -4.24 9.54 2.18
N MET A 231 -3.95 9.96 3.41
CA MET A 231 -3.78 9.04 4.54
C MET A 231 -5.09 8.33 4.90
N ARG A 232 -6.20 9.08 4.94
CA ARG A 232 -7.53 8.51 5.22
C ARG A 232 -7.94 7.47 4.17
N THR A 233 -7.65 7.73 2.90
CA THR A 233 -7.99 6.82 1.80
C THR A 233 -7.02 5.65 1.67
N ASN A 234 -5.72 5.83 1.92
CA ASN A 234 -4.71 4.79 1.69
C ASN A 234 -4.38 3.93 2.92
N LEU A 235 -4.59 4.43 4.14
CA LEU A 235 -4.19 3.78 5.39
C LEU A 235 -5.38 3.54 6.32
N ASP A 236 -6.16 4.57 6.66
CA ASP A 236 -7.28 4.41 7.60
C ASP A 236 -8.32 3.44 7.03
N SER A 237 -8.60 3.50 5.73
CA SER A 237 -9.50 2.57 5.04
C SER A 237 -9.09 1.09 5.20
N VAL A 238 -7.79 0.81 5.10
CA VAL A 238 -7.20 -0.54 5.24
C VAL A 238 -7.41 -1.05 6.66
N PHE A 239 -7.20 -0.20 7.66
CA PHE A 239 -7.46 -0.50 9.06
C PHE A 239 -8.95 -0.70 9.35
N LEU A 240 -9.82 0.22 8.93
CA LEU A 240 -11.25 0.21 9.25
C LEU A 240 -11.99 -0.96 8.59
N VAL A 241 -11.81 -1.16 7.27
CA VAL A 241 -12.42 -2.29 6.55
C VAL A 241 -11.79 -3.60 7.00
N GLY A 242 -10.45 -3.64 7.17
CA GLY A 242 -9.73 -4.79 7.69
C GLY A 242 -10.25 -5.25 9.06
N GLN A 243 -10.40 -4.33 10.00
CA GLN A 243 -10.92 -4.63 11.34
C GLN A 243 -12.38 -5.11 11.29
N ALA A 244 -13.24 -4.46 10.49
CA ALA A 244 -14.64 -4.84 10.37
C ALA A 244 -14.79 -6.28 9.87
N VAL A 245 -14.10 -6.65 8.78
CA VAL A 245 -14.13 -8.01 8.22
C VAL A 245 -13.43 -9.02 9.13
N ALA A 246 -12.29 -8.67 9.73
CA ALA A 246 -11.52 -9.58 10.58
C ALA A 246 -12.32 -10.09 11.78
N ARG A 247 -13.21 -9.27 12.38
CA ARG A 247 -14.10 -9.71 13.46
C ARG A 247 -14.95 -10.93 13.09
N HIS A 248 -15.45 -10.98 11.85
CA HIS A 248 -16.22 -12.11 11.33
C HIS A 248 -15.32 -13.32 11.00
N MET A 249 -14.18 -13.09 10.34
CA MET A 249 -13.19 -14.12 10.02
C MET A 249 -12.61 -14.82 11.26
N ILE A 250 -12.36 -14.07 12.34
CA ILE A 250 -11.85 -14.59 13.62
C ILE A 250 -12.85 -15.59 14.24
N GLY A 251 -14.15 -15.29 14.18
CA GLY A 251 -15.20 -16.22 14.63
C GLY A 251 -15.23 -17.53 13.83
N ARG A 252 -14.94 -17.46 12.53
CA ARG A 252 -14.81 -18.63 11.63
C ARG A 252 -13.45 -19.34 11.72
N ARG A 253 -12.46 -18.73 12.39
CA ARG A 253 -11.05 -19.12 12.40
C ARG A 253 -10.41 -19.30 11.01
N ARG A 254 -10.88 -18.53 10.02
CA ARG A 254 -10.44 -18.61 8.62
C ARG A 254 -10.64 -17.26 7.94
N GLY A 255 -9.62 -16.82 7.20
CA GLY A 255 -9.74 -15.65 6.33
C GLY A 255 -8.43 -15.26 5.65
N LYS A 256 -8.53 -14.61 4.50
CA LYS A 256 -7.42 -14.05 3.74
C LYS A 256 -7.59 -12.54 3.62
N ILE A 257 -6.54 -11.78 3.94
CA ILE A 257 -6.54 -10.32 3.75
C ILE A 257 -5.33 -9.96 2.88
N ILE A 258 -5.60 -9.27 1.77
CA ILE A 258 -4.61 -8.79 0.82
C ILE A 258 -4.62 -7.26 0.84
N ASN A 259 -3.55 -6.66 1.35
CA ASN A 259 -3.40 -5.20 1.39
C ASN A 259 -2.60 -4.73 0.17
N VAL A 260 -3.18 -3.92 -0.72
CA VAL A 260 -2.47 -3.40 -1.89
C VAL A 260 -1.48 -2.33 -1.45
N CYS A 261 -0.22 -2.72 -1.41
CA CYS A 261 0.97 -1.93 -1.14
C CYS A 261 1.38 -1.17 -2.41
N SER A 262 2.67 -0.92 -2.60
CA SER A 262 3.29 -0.40 -3.83
C SER A 262 4.79 -0.67 -3.75
N VAL A 263 5.54 -0.59 -4.86
CA VAL A 263 7.00 -0.42 -4.80
C VAL A 263 7.44 0.77 -3.92
N GLN A 264 6.57 1.77 -3.74
CA GLN A 264 6.75 2.85 -2.75
C GLN A 264 6.64 2.42 -1.28
N SER A 265 6.35 1.15 -0.98
CA SER A 265 6.52 0.56 0.36
C SER A 265 8.00 0.25 0.68
N GLU A 266 8.89 0.29 -0.32
CA GLU A 266 10.35 0.12 -0.20
C GLU A 266 11.11 1.35 -0.69
N LEU A 267 10.73 1.90 -1.85
CA LEU A 267 11.53 2.89 -2.59
C LEU A 267 10.87 4.27 -2.62
N GLY A 268 11.61 5.29 -2.20
CA GLY A 268 11.20 6.70 -2.37
C GLY A 268 11.23 7.14 -3.84
N ARG A 269 10.37 8.11 -4.18
CA ARG A 269 10.39 8.81 -5.47
C ARG A 269 10.02 10.29 -5.26
N PRO A 270 10.63 11.24 -5.99
CA PRO A 270 10.25 12.66 -5.91
C PRO A 270 8.74 12.90 -6.07
N ASN A 271 8.28 13.96 -5.42
CA ASN A 271 6.92 14.50 -5.47
C ASN A 271 5.80 13.56 -4.97
N ILE A 272 6.12 12.41 -4.35
CA ILE A 272 5.14 11.46 -3.79
C ILE A 272 5.51 10.93 -2.39
N ALA A 273 6.19 11.75 -1.58
CA ALA A 273 6.59 11.35 -0.22
C ALA A 273 5.39 10.96 0.68
N PRO A 274 4.23 11.67 0.66
CA PRO A 274 3.04 11.26 1.42
C PRO A 274 2.47 9.91 0.99
N TYR A 275 2.43 9.63 -0.32
CA TYR A 275 2.05 8.32 -0.84
C TYR A 275 3.01 7.22 -0.37
N THR A 276 4.31 7.51 -0.42
CA THR A 276 5.38 6.61 0.05
C THR A 276 5.21 6.29 1.54
N ALA A 277 4.98 7.30 2.38
CA ALA A 277 4.66 7.11 3.80
C ALA A 277 3.40 6.25 4.00
N SER A 278 2.32 6.51 3.23
CA SER A 278 1.07 5.75 3.32
C SER A 278 1.26 4.27 2.97
N LYS A 279 2.02 3.95 1.92
CA LYS A 279 2.27 2.58 1.48
C LYS A 279 3.34 1.87 2.31
N GLY A 280 4.30 2.58 2.88
CA GLY A 280 5.18 2.07 3.93
C GLY A 280 4.41 1.69 5.20
N ALA A 281 3.45 2.53 5.61
CA ALA A 281 2.56 2.23 6.73
C ALA A 281 1.68 1.00 6.46
N VAL A 282 1.08 0.86 5.27
CA VAL A 282 0.29 -0.34 4.89
C VAL A 282 1.13 -1.62 4.92
N LYS A 283 2.40 -1.58 4.47
CA LYS A 283 3.34 -2.71 4.58
C LYS A 283 3.57 -3.12 6.04
N MET A 284 3.72 -2.16 6.96
CA MET A 284 3.90 -2.46 8.38
C MET A 284 2.61 -2.88 9.08
N LEU A 285 1.47 -2.29 8.73
CA LEU A 285 0.14 -2.68 9.20
C LEU A 285 -0.18 -4.14 8.80
N THR A 286 0.20 -4.55 7.60
CA THR A 286 0.09 -5.94 7.12
C THR A 286 0.82 -6.92 8.06
N LYS A 287 2.03 -6.57 8.52
CA LYS A 287 2.78 -7.37 9.50
C LYS A 287 2.12 -7.40 10.87
N GLY A 288 1.60 -6.27 11.35
CA GLY A 288 0.85 -6.20 12.61
C GLY A 288 -0.40 -7.09 12.58
N MET A 289 -1.24 -6.93 11.56
CA MET A 289 -2.43 -7.76 11.34
C MET A 289 -2.09 -9.27 11.22
N ALA A 290 -0.98 -9.62 10.57
CA ALA A 290 -0.51 -11.00 10.46
C ALA A 290 -0.11 -11.60 11.82
N ILE A 291 0.56 -10.82 12.67
CA ILE A 291 0.97 -11.22 14.03
C ILE A 291 -0.26 -11.37 14.93
N ASP A 292 -1.14 -10.38 14.93
CA ASP A 292 -2.31 -10.34 15.82
C ASP A 292 -3.39 -11.35 15.42
N TRP A 293 -3.65 -11.53 14.11
CA TRP A 293 -4.74 -12.39 13.62
C TRP A 293 -4.29 -13.76 13.11
N GLY A 294 -2.98 -13.99 12.94
CA GLY A 294 -2.40 -15.31 12.65
C GLY A 294 -2.83 -16.42 13.62
N PRO A 295 -2.78 -16.21 14.96
CA PRO A 295 -3.28 -17.15 15.97
C PRO A 295 -4.78 -17.47 15.84
N HIS A 296 -5.54 -16.60 15.17
CA HIS A 296 -6.96 -16.78 14.87
C HIS A 296 -7.20 -17.47 13.52
N GLY A 297 -6.17 -17.89 12.79
CA GLY A 297 -6.30 -18.62 11.51
C GLY A 297 -6.45 -17.73 10.28
N LEU A 298 -6.19 -16.43 10.40
CA LEU A 298 -6.14 -15.51 9.26
C LEU A 298 -4.73 -15.48 8.65
N GLN A 299 -4.63 -15.26 7.34
CA GLN A 299 -3.40 -14.88 6.67
C GLN A 299 -3.56 -13.48 6.11
N VAL A 300 -2.63 -12.59 6.45
CA VAL A 300 -2.64 -11.18 6.05
C VAL A 300 -1.34 -10.87 5.34
N ASN A 301 -1.43 -10.55 4.06
CA ASN A 301 -0.28 -10.33 3.18
C ASN A 301 -0.46 -9.07 2.34
N GLY A 302 0.63 -8.53 1.83
CA GLY A 302 0.65 -7.41 0.93
C GLY A 302 0.84 -7.88 -0.52
N LEU A 303 0.19 -7.19 -1.44
CA LEU A 303 0.51 -7.25 -2.87
C LEU A 303 1.13 -5.89 -3.23
N GLY A 304 2.35 -5.87 -3.78
CA GLY A 304 3.09 -4.65 -4.09
C GLY A 304 3.22 -4.40 -5.60
N PRO A 305 2.28 -3.72 -6.25
CA PRO A 305 2.42 -3.33 -7.65
C PRO A 305 3.62 -2.38 -7.87
N GLY A 306 4.37 -2.65 -8.94
CA GLY A 306 5.20 -1.66 -9.63
C GLY A 306 4.36 -0.71 -10.49
N TYR A 307 4.81 -0.47 -11.72
CA TYR A 307 4.18 0.48 -12.64
C TYR A 307 3.27 -0.23 -13.64
N PHE A 308 1.98 0.07 -13.56
CA PHE A 308 0.94 -0.58 -14.36
C PHE A 308 0.22 0.42 -15.26
N LYS A 309 -0.01 0.00 -16.52
CA LYS A 309 -0.91 0.72 -17.43
C LYS A 309 -2.32 0.66 -16.87
N THR A 310 -2.88 1.83 -16.60
CA THR A 310 -4.24 2.05 -16.09
C THR A 310 -4.67 3.46 -16.51
N GLU A 311 -5.97 3.72 -16.58
CA GLU A 311 -6.57 5.06 -16.75
C GLU A 311 -5.90 6.13 -15.85
N LEU A 312 -5.48 5.75 -14.62
CA LEU A 312 -4.84 6.65 -13.65
C LEU A 312 -3.39 7.05 -14.00
N ASN A 313 -2.71 6.26 -14.83
CA ASN A 313 -1.31 6.47 -15.22
C ASN A 313 -1.13 6.68 -16.73
N GLU A 314 -2.21 6.78 -17.51
CA GLU A 314 -2.18 6.94 -18.98
C GLU A 314 -1.34 8.15 -19.39
N ALA A 315 -1.58 9.32 -18.78
CA ALA A 315 -0.78 10.53 -18.99
C ALA A 315 0.72 10.41 -18.58
N LEU A 316 1.12 9.37 -17.83
CA LEU A 316 2.54 9.05 -17.58
C LEU A 316 3.09 8.04 -18.60
N ALA A 317 2.24 7.23 -19.24
CA ALA A 317 2.63 6.34 -20.33
C ALA A 317 2.86 7.13 -21.63
N ASP A 318 2.08 8.20 -21.84
CA ASP A 318 2.17 9.10 -22.99
C ASP A 318 3.33 10.12 -22.88
N ASP A 319 3.86 10.37 -21.68
CA ASP A 319 5.10 11.14 -21.49
C ASP A 319 6.29 10.28 -21.91
N GLU A 320 6.81 10.52 -23.13
CA GLU A 320 7.96 9.80 -23.70
C GLU A 320 9.17 9.74 -22.76
N LYS A 321 9.45 10.81 -22.00
CA LYS A 321 10.60 10.86 -21.08
C LYS A 321 10.36 9.99 -19.86
N PHE A 322 9.15 10.06 -19.29
CA PHE A 322 8.78 9.20 -18.16
C PHE A 322 8.73 7.72 -18.58
N ASN A 323 8.14 7.43 -19.74
CA ASN A 323 8.05 6.10 -20.32
C ASN A 323 9.44 5.51 -20.57
N ALA A 324 10.34 6.25 -21.24
CA ALA A 324 11.72 5.82 -21.48
C ALA A 324 12.50 5.62 -20.16
N TRP A 325 12.36 6.53 -19.19
CA TRP A 325 12.96 6.37 -17.86
C TRP A 325 12.48 5.10 -17.16
N LEU A 326 11.17 4.85 -17.15
CA LEU A 326 10.58 3.70 -16.47
C LEU A 326 10.97 2.37 -17.13
N ILE A 327 10.91 2.30 -18.47
CA ILE A 327 11.38 1.14 -19.24
C ILE A 327 12.88 0.92 -19.04
N GLY A 328 13.65 2.01 -18.89
CA GLY A 328 15.07 1.95 -18.52
C GLY A 328 15.32 1.38 -17.11
N ARG A 329 14.50 1.79 -16.13
CA ARG A 329 14.65 1.46 -14.69
C ARG A 329 13.99 0.13 -14.29
N THR A 330 13.16 -0.46 -15.14
CA THR A 330 12.49 -1.75 -14.92
C THR A 330 13.26 -2.87 -15.61
N PRO A 331 13.84 -3.86 -14.88
CA PRO A 331 14.60 -4.96 -15.48
C PRO A 331 13.86 -5.72 -16.58
N SER A 332 12.54 -5.94 -16.46
CA SER A 332 11.72 -6.56 -17.52
C SER A 332 11.44 -5.67 -18.74
N ARG A 333 11.95 -4.43 -18.79
CA ARG A 333 11.86 -3.48 -19.92
C ARG A 333 10.45 -3.21 -20.45
N ARG A 334 9.44 -3.29 -19.59
CA ARG A 334 8.04 -3.01 -19.91
C ARG A 334 7.28 -2.47 -18.70
N TRP A 335 6.14 -1.85 -18.96
CA TRP A 335 5.10 -1.67 -17.95
C TRP A 335 4.48 -3.02 -17.57
N GLY A 336 3.95 -3.11 -16.36
CA GLY A 336 3.00 -4.15 -15.99
C GLY A 336 1.66 -3.94 -16.70
N GLU A 337 1.04 -5.03 -17.15
CA GLU A 337 -0.36 -5.05 -17.55
C GLU A 337 -1.17 -5.54 -16.34
N VAL A 338 -2.39 -5.03 -16.12
CA VAL A 338 -3.16 -5.37 -14.89
C VAL A 338 -3.44 -6.87 -14.71
N GLY A 339 -3.36 -7.65 -15.80
CA GLY A 339 -3.38 -9.11 -15.78
C GLY A 339 -2.21 -9.77 -15.03
N ASP A 340 -1.01 -9.16 -15.02
CA ASP A 340 0.16 -9.70 -14.31
C ASP A 340 -0.09 -9.82 -12.78
N LEU A 341 -1.02 -9.05 -12.23
CA LEU A 341 -1.38 -9.06 -10.80
C LEU A 341 -2.37 -10.17 -10.42
N MET A 342 -3.12 -10.72 -11.38
CA MET A 342 -4.23 -11.65 -11.10
C MET A 342 -3.75 -12.92 -10.41
N GLY A 343 -2.69 -13.56 -10.94
CA GLY A 343 -2.13 -14.79 -10.38
C GLY A 343 -1.57 -14.60 -8.96
N ALA A 344 -0.96 -13.44 -8.69
CA ALA A 344 -0.45 -13.09 -7.36
C ALA A 344 -1.59 -12.91 -6.34
N ALA A 345 -2.70 -12.28 -6.74
CA ALA A 345 -3.87 -12.17 -5.88
C ALA A 345 -4.55 -13.52 -5.61
N VAL A 346 -4.70 -14.37 -6.63
CA VAL A 346 -5.25 -15.73 -6.46
C VAL A 346 -4.37 -16.58 -5.54
N PHE A 347 -3.03 -16.51 -5.68
CA PHE A 347 -2.10 -17.17 -4.76
C PHE A 347 -2.32 -16.73 -3.30
N LEU A 348 -2.33 -15.42 -3.03
CA LEU A 348 -2.50 -14.89 -1.67
C LEU A 348 -3.92 -15.11 -1.10
N ALA A 349 -4.93 -15.32 -1.97
CA ALA A 349 -6.32 -15.59 -1.58
C ALA A 349 -6.65 -17.08 -1.40
N SER A 350 -5.76 -17.99 -1.77
CA SER A 350 -6.02 -19.44 -1.84
C SER A 350 -5.24 -20.26 -0.81
N ASP A 351 -5.46 -21.57 -0.74
CA ASP A 351 -4.77 -22.43 0.22
C ASP A 351 -3.32 -22.73 -0.18
N ALA A 352 -2.93 -22.44 -1.43
CA ALA A 352 -1.54 -22.40 -1.86
C ALA A 352 -0.66 -21.46 -1.01
N SER A 353 -1.25 -20.42 -0.40
CA SER A 353 -0.58 -19.51 0.54
C SER A 353 -0.89 -19.78 2.02
N ALA A 354 -1.35 -20.99 2.41
CA ALA A 354 -1.78 -21.29 3.78
C ALA A 354 -0.73 -21.04 4.88
N PHE A 355 0.57 -21.03 4.54
CA PHE A 355 1.66 -20.73 5.47
C PHE A 355 2.43 -19.42 5.16
N VAL A 356 1.90 -18.59 4.25
CA VAL A 356 2.45 -17.26 3.94
C VAL A 356 1.68 -16.22 4.75
N ASN A 357 2.37 -15.48 5.62
CA ASN A 357 1.75 -14.48 6.49
C ASN A 357 2.70 -13.31 6.77
N GLY A 358 2.21 -12.07 6.75
CA GLY A 358 3.01 -10.86 6.94
C GLY A 358 3.99 -10.54 5.80
N HIS A 359 3.91 -11.25 4.68
CA HIS A 359 4.76 -11.06 3.51
C HIS A 359 4.21 -9.95 2.60
N VAL A 360 5.06 -9.29 1.80
CA VAL A 360 4.64 -8.43 0.68
C VAL A 360 5.23 -8.98 -0.60
N LEU A 361 4.37 -9.45 -1.51
CA LEU A 361 4.76 -9.96 -2.81
C LEU A 361 4.81 -8.81 -3.82
N TYR A 362 6.02 -8.43 -4.24
CA TYR A 362 6.20 -7.40 -5.28
C TYR A 362 5.96 -7.98 -6.67
N VAL A 363 5.20 -7.27 -7.49
CA VAL A 363 4.92 -7.58 -8.89
C VAL A 363 5.25 -6.33 -9.69
N ASP A 364 6.52 -6.19 -10.04
CA ASP A 364 7.10 -4.91 -10.46
C ASP A 364 8.12 -5.01 -11.60
N GLY A 365 8.26 -6.17 -12.24
CA GLY A 365 9.27 -6.39 -13.28
C GLY A 365 10.72 -6.29 -12.80
N GLY A 366 10.96 -6.43 -11.49
CA GLY A 366 12.28 -6.36 -10.86
C GLY A 366 12.71 -4.98 -10.38
N VAL A 367 11.84 -3.96 -10.41
CA VAL A 367 12.19 -2.59 -9.99
C VAL A 367 12.79 -2.52 -8.59
N THR A 368 12.25 -3.26 -7.62
CA THR A 368 12.75 -3.33 -6.23
C THR A 368 13.98 -4.23 -6.04
N ALA A 369 14.35 -5.00 -7.06
CA ALA A 369 15.52 -5.91 -7.03
C ALA A 369 16.79 -5.29 -7.63
N THR A 370 16.71 -4.10 -8.24
CA THR A 370 17.84 -3.36 -8.81
C THR A 370 18.01 -1.99 -8.16
N LEU A 371 19.25 -1.48 -8.19
CA LEU A 371 19.60 -0.09 -7.86
C LEU A 371 18.93 0.89 -8.85
#